data_AF-A0A2P9APQ9-F1
#
_entry.id   AF-A0A2P9APQ9-F1
#
_cell.length_a   1.000
_cell.length_b   1.000
_cell.length_c   1.000
_cell.angle_alpha   90.00
_cell.angle_beta   90.00
_cell.angle_gamma   90.00
#
_symmetry.space_group_name_H-M   'P 1'
#
loop_
_entity.id
_entity.type
_entity.pdbx_description
1 polymer ?
#
loop_
_entity_poly.entity_id
_entity_poly.type
_entity_poly.pdbx_seq_one_letter_code
_entity_poly.pdbx_strand_id
1 'polypeptide(L)' 'MTEAAEISRRTVTVEEAGQLLGIGRNQAYEGVRRGQIPSIKIGKRLLVPKAALEKLLSGEAA' A
#
# COMPACT_ATOMS: atom_id res chain seq x y z
N MET A 1 -20.95 19.04 17.98
CA MET A 1 -20.20 17.78 18.13
C MET A 1 -19.80 17.34 16.74
N THR A 2 -18.56 17.59 16.32
CA THR A 2 -18.05 17.03 15.06
C THR A 2 -16.57 16.76 15.25
N GLU A 3 -16.21 15.50 15.01
CA GLU A 3 -14.97 14.83 15.39
C GLU A 3 -13.68 15.58 15.07
N ALA A 4 -12.75 15.49 16.03
CA ALA A 4 -11.35 15.70 15.78
C ALA A 4 -10.92 14.76 14.65
N ALA A 5 -10.52 15.33 13.52
CA ALA A 5 -9.95 14.58 12.41
C ALA A 5 -8.64 13.92 12.89
N GLU A 6 -8.73 12.68 13.35
CA GLU A 6 -7.56 11.87 13.65
C GLU A 6 -6.74 11.73 12.37
N ILE A 7 -5.46 12.08 12.44
CA ILE A 7 -4.51 11.84 11.35
C ILE A 7 -4.23 10.33 11.33
N SER A 8 -5.13 9.57 10.71
CA SER A 8 -4.98 8.13 10.51
C SER A 8 -3.95 7.86 9.41
N ARG A 9 -3.01 6.94 9.66
CA ARG A 9 -2.04 6.51 8.64
C ARG A 9 -2.78 5.78 7.52
N ARG A 10 -2.98 6.49 6.41
CA ARG A 10 -3.55 5.94 5.15
C ARG A 10 -2.52 5.21 4.28
N THR A 11 -1.28 5.09 4.75
CA THR A 11 -0.20 4.41 4.06
C THR A 11 0.40 3.32 4.95
N VAL A 12 0.69 2.18 4.35
CA VAL A 12 1.42 1.07 4.96
C VAL A 12 2.80 0.93 4.32
N THR A 13 3.68 0.15 4.90
CA THR A 13 4.96 -0.21 4.29
C THR A 13 4.79 -1.31 3.23
N VAL A 14 5.84 -1.56 2.45
CA VAL A 14 5.85 -2.63 1.45
C VAL A 14 5.68 -4.00 2.11
N GLU A 15 6.29 -4.21 3.28
CA GLU A 15 6.18 -5.48 4.01
C GLU A 15 4.76 -5.70 4.52
N GLU A 16 4.13 -4.67 5.10
CA GLU A 16 2.73 -4.73 5.54
C GLU A 16 1.78 -4.94 4.36
N ALA A 17 2.02 -4.28 3.22
CA ALA A 17 1.26 -4.52 2.00
C ALA A 17 1.41 -5.97 1.51
N GLY A 18 2.62 -6.54 1.60
CA GLY A 18 2.88 -7.94 1.30
C GLY A 18 2.07 -8.88 2.19
N GLN A 19 2.03 -8.62 3.50
CA GLN A 19 1.22 -9.39 4.45
C GLN A 19 -0.28 -9.30 4.12
N LEU A 20 -0.78 -8.11 3.79
CA LEU A 20 -2.19 -7.91 3.40
C LEU A 20 -2.55 -8.63 2.10
N LEU A 21 -1.60 -8.74 1.17
CA LEU A 21 -1.76 -9.46 -0.10
C LEU A 21 -1.48 -10.98 0.04
N GLY A 22 -1.01 -11.45 1.20
CA GLY A 22 -0.64 -12.85 1.40
C GLY A 22 0.64 -13.27 0.66
N ILE A 23 1.52 -12.33 0.32
CA ILE A 23 2.77 -12.59 -0.41
C ILE A 23 4.01 -12.38 0.47
N GLY A 24 5.09 -13.07 0.15
CA GLY A 24 6.37 -12.89 0.84
C GLY A 24 6.97 -11.50 0.60
N ARG A 25 7.87 -11.07 1.50
CA ARG A 25 8.53 -9.74 1.44
C ARG A 25 9.21 -9.47 0.09
N ASN A 26 9.95 -10.45 -0.44
CA ASN A 26 10.60 -10.32 -1.74
C ASN A 26 9.59 -10.10 -2.86
N GLN A 27 8.47 -10.83 -2.85
CA GLN A 27 7.41 -10.67 -3.83
C GLN A 27 6.74 -9.30 -3.73
N ALA A 28 6.60 -8.76 -2.52
CA ALA A 28 6.06 -7.41 -2.33
C ALA A 28 7.01 -6.34 -2.92
N TYR A 29 8.32 -6.43 -2.65
CA TYR A 29 9.29 -5.51 -3.25
C TYR A 29 9.39 -5.67 -4.77
N GLU A 30 9.35 -6.89 -5.29
CA GLU A 30 9.28 -7.16 -6.73
C GLU A 30 8.00 -6.59 -7.35
N GLY A 31 6.85 -6.77 -6.70
CA GLY A 31 5.57 -6.23 -7.15
C GLY A 31 5.58 -4.71 -7.21
N VAL A 32 6.20 -4.04 -6.23
CA VAL A 32 6.43 -2.60 -6.27
C VAL A 32 7.38 -2.22 -7.43
N ARG A 33 8.48 -2.95 -7.58
CA ARG A 33 9.47 -2.70 -8.64
C ARG A 33 8.90 -2.90 -10.04
N ARG A 34 7.96 -3.84 -10.20
CA ARG A 34 7.22 -4.12 -11.43
C ARG A 34 6.03 -3.18 -11.66
N GLY A 35 5.69 -2.34 -10.69
CA GLY A 35 4.51 -1.47 -10.75
C GLY A 35 3.18 -2.19 -10.56
N GLN A 36 3.20 -3.45 -10.13
CA GLN A 36 1.99 -4.21 -9.79
C GLN A 36 1.41 -3.76 -8.46
N ILE A 37 2.26 -3.42 -7.48
CA ILE A 37 1.81 -2.91 -6.18
C ILE A 37 1.96 -1.39 -6.18
N PRO A 38 0.86 -0.64 -5.97
CA PRO A 38 0.91 0.82 -5.99
C PRO A 38 1.71 1.32 -4.79
N SER A 39 2.78 2.07 -5.05
CA SER A 39 3.63 2.63 -4.00
C SER A 39 4.00 4.08 -4.30
N ILE A 40 4.24 4.83 -3.23
CA ILE A 40 4.69 6.22 -3.21
C ILE A 40 6.03 6.25 -2.50
N LYS A 41 7.04 6.76 -3.18
CA LYS A 41 8.36 7.01 -2.59
C LYS A 41 8.40 8.42 -2.01
N ILE A 42 8.53 8.53 -0.70
CA ILE A 42 8.70 9.80 0.01
C ILE A 42 10.11 9.84 0.60
N GLY A 43 11.01 10.54 -0.08
CA GLY A 43 12.43 10.59 0.25
C GLY A 43 13.08 9.21 0.21
N LYS A 44 13.50 8.71 1.38
CA LYS A 44 14.09 7.36 1.55
C LYS A 44 13.07 6.28 1.88
N ARG A 45 11.80 6.62 2.13
CA ARG A 45 10.76 5.68 2.52
C ARG A 45 9.89 5.28 1.33
N LEU A 46 9.54 4.00 1.26
CA LEU A 46 8.59 3.46 0.30
C LEU A 46 7.30 3.12 1.04
N LEU A 47 6.20 3.74 0.64
CA LEU A 47 4.92 3.64 1.30
C LEU A 47 3.84 3.20 0.30
N VAL A 48 2.98 2.27 0.69
CA VAL A 48 1.87 1.77 -0.11
C VAL A 48 0.59 2.43 0.40
N PRO A 49 -0.13 3.21 -0.41
CA PRO A 49 -1.41 3.78 -0.01
C PRO A 49 -2.46 2.68 0.16
N LYS A 50 -3.14 2.64 1.31
CA LYS A 50 -4.24 1.69 1.55
C LYS A 50 -5.33 1.79 0.50
N ALA A 51 -5.73 3.02 0.14
CA ALA A 51 -6.75 3.23 -0.89
C ALA A 51 -6.38 2.64 -2.25
N ALA A 52 -5.09 2.66 -2.62
CA ALA A 52 -4.64 2.08 -3.89
C ALA A 52 -4.57 0.55 -3.80
N LEU A 53 -4.16 0.02 -2.64
CA LEU A 53 -4.18 -1.41 -2.37
C LEU A 53 -5.61 -1.97 -2.37
N GLU A 54 -6.56 -1.27 -1.75
CA GLU A 54 -7.98 -1.63 -1.73
C GLU A 54 -8.59 -1.63 -3.14
N LYS A 55 -8.24 -0.65 -3.99
CA LYS A 55 -8.65 -0.65 -5.41
C LYS A 55 -8.09 -1.84 -6.19
N LEU A 56 -6.88 -2.29 -5.85
CA LEU A 56 -6.29 -3.47 -6.48
C LEU A 56 -7.04 -4.74 -6.03
N LEU A 57 -7.36 -4.82 -4.74
CA LEU A 57 -8.11 -5.93 -4.14
C LEU A 57 -9.58 -5.97 -4.60
N SER A 58 -10.19 -4.84 -4.93
CA SER A 58 -11.56 -4.78 -5.44
C SER A 58 -11.71 -5.35 -6.86
N GLY A 59 -10.61 -5.73 -7.52
CA GLY A 59 -10.63 -6.33 -8.85
C GLY A 59 -10.83 -5.31 -9.98
N GLU A 60 -10.76 -4.01 -9.70
CA GLU A 60 -10.74 -2.95 -10.72
C GLU A 60 -9.33 -2.79 -11.34
N ALA A 61 -8.61 -3.90 -11.51
CA ALA A 61 -7.45 -3.93 -12.38
C ALA A 61 -7.99 -3.98 -13.83
N ALA A 62 -7.99 -2.81 -14.48
CA ALA A 62 -8.21 -2.68 -15.91
C ALA A 62 -7.11 -3.39 -16.73
#